data_AF-A0A2T4V0A0-F1
#
_entry.id   AF-A0A2T4V0A0-F1
#
_cell.length_a   1.000
_cell.length_b   1.000
_cell.length_c   1.000
_cell.angle_alpha   90.00
_cell.angle_beta   90.00
_cell.angle_gamma   90.00
#
_symmetry.space_group_name_H-M   'P 1'
#
loop_
_entity.id
_entity.type
_entity.pdbx_description
1 polymer ?
#
loop_
_entity_poly.entity_id
_entity_poly.type
_entity_poly.pdbx_seq_one_letter_code
_entity_poly.pdbx_strand_id
1 'polypeptide(L)'
;MHEATLLRWREGVVEGSAWLAQRGVEELALWMAAGIIAKGLGFFATEGLEWVTRALGREPEAAAGWLRTAIKRLSGEERAAFEQLWSKVALEGEQALSRSERKMLRGLFIRLEQAVQEPLNVDLKNELRRDARAYYAELYPQFAEILDEQGRRLPIHHRRPLLYAHLFPDENINAGENLAMLQEYVHEEINFLWGRFRRARPNPTADEVRRVAEIIDRQFDPWYHRVDNPPGLLKTAEQAKEAALRELQNRFPGLD
;
A
#
# COMPACT_ATOMS: atom_id res chain seq x y z
N MET A 1 30.42 -11.77 4.86
CA MET A 1 29.08 -11.44 5.41
C MET A 1 27.96 -11.85 4.43
N HIS A 2 28.09 -11.60 3.12
CA HIS A 2 27.10 -12.01 2.10
C HIS A 2 26.96 -13.54 1.91
N GLU A 3 28.04 -14.32 2.01
CA GLU A 3 27.99 -15.78 1.83
C GLU A 3 27.22 -16.53 2.92
N ALA A 4 27.28 -16.09 4.19
CA ALA A 4 26.58 -16.75 5.29
C ALA A 4 25.06 -16.54 5.22
N THR A 5 24.62 -15.38 4.71
CA THR A 5 23.21 -15.11 4.40
C THR A 5 22.74 -15.95 3.21
N LEU A 6 23.57 -16.07 2.17
CA LEU A 6 23.28 -16.90 0.99
C LEU A 6 23.26 -18.42 1.29
N LEU A 7 24.08 -18.89 2.24
CA LEU A 7 24.10 -20.30 2.66
C LEU A 7 22.86 -20.69 3.48
N ARG A 8 22.48 -19.89 4.48
CA ARG A 8 21.21 -20.10 5.20
C ARG A 8 20.00 -20.01 4.26
N TRP A 9 20.09 -19.15 3.26
CA TRP A 9 19.05 -18.97 2.24
C TRP A 9 18.91 -20.21 1.34
N ARG A 10 20.03 -20.79 0.88
CA ARG A 10 20.01 -21.97 0.01
C ARG A 10 19.50 -23.22 0.72
N GLU A 11 19.76 -23.34 2.01
CA GLU A 11 19.24 -24.43 2.86
C GLU A 11 17.73 -24.28 3.13
N GLY A 12 17.18 -23.06 3.20
CA GLY A 12 15.74 -22.82 3.33
C GLY A 12 14.91 -22.93 2.04
N VAL A 13 15.54 -22.81 0.86
CA VAL A 13 14.84 -22.76 -0.44
C VAL A 13 14.41 -24.15 -0.95
N VAL A 14 15.08 -25.23 -0.53
CA VAL A 14 14.71 -26.60 -0.95
C VAL A 14 13.42 -27.09 -0.28
N GLU A 15 13.06 -26.53 0.89
CA GLU A 15 11.79 -26.83 1.59
C GLU A 15 10.62 -25.91 1.18
N GLY A 16 10.89 -24.83 0.42
CA GLY A 16 9.94 -23.74 0.19
C GLY A 16 8.88 -23.95 -0.91
N SER A 17 9.04 -24.90 -1.83
CA SER A 17 8.15 -25.05 -3.00
C SER A 17 6.78 -25.66 -2.68
N ALA A 18 6.72 -26.61 -1.73
CA ALA A 18 5.45 -27.13 -1.20
C ALA A 18 4.78 -26.15 -0.22
N TRP A 19 5.56 -25.26 0.39
CA TRP A 19 5.14 -24.24 1.33
C TRP A 19 4.55 -22.98 0.62
N LEU A 20 5.11 -22.59 -0.53
CA LEU A 20 4.61 -21.51 -1.41
C LEU A 20 3.17 -21.74 -1.91
N ALA A 21 2.76 -23.00 -2.08
CA ALA A 21 1.41 -23.35 -2.51
C ALA A 21 0.33 -23.07 -1.44
N GLN A 22 0.71 -22.88 -0.17
CA GLN A 22 -0.22 -22.75 0.96
C GLN A 22 -0.44 -21.30 1.44
N ARG A 23 0.37 -20.33 1.00
CA ARG A 23 0.40 -18.96 1.57
C ARG A 23 0.30 -17.79 0.57
N GLY A 24 0.17 -18.08 -0.72
CA GLY A 24 -0.29 -17.10 -1.72
C GLY A 24 0.64 -15.90 -1.96
N VAL A 25 0.03 -14.82 -2.45
CA VAL A 25 0.69 -13.70 -3.15
C VAL A 25 1.52 -12.80 -2.23
N GLU A 26 1.29 -12.88 -0.92
CA GLU A 26 1.97 -12.07 0.09
C GLU A 26 3.39 -12.54 0.37
N GLU A 27 3.59 -13.86 0.40
CA GLU A 27 4.89 -14.49 0.59
C GLU A 27 5.70 -14.41 -0.71
N LEU A 28 5.02 -14.57 -1.85
CA LEU A 28 5.60 -14.28 -3.17
C LEU A 28 6.15 -12.84 -3.22
N ALA A 29 5.47 -11.84 -2.65
CA ALA A 29 5.93 -10.45 -2.66
C ALA A 29 7.21 -10.20 -1.85
N LEU A 30 7.37 -10.90 -0.73
CA LEU A 30 8.60 -10.90 0.07
C LEU A 30 9.77 -11.56 -0.68
N TRP A 31 9.52 -12.69 -1.34
CA TRP A 31 10.50 -13.34 -2.22
C TRP A 31 10.80 -12.52 -3.47
N MET A 32 9.82 -11.75 -3.97
CA MET A 32 9.97 -10.84 -5.10
C MET A 32 10.93 -9.70 -4.79
N ALA A 33 10.69 -8.96 -3.70
CA ALA A 33 11.58 -7.88 -3.27
C ALA A 33 13.01 -8.39 -3.00
N ALA A 34 13.13 -9.52 -2.30
CA ALA A 34 14.44 -10.13 -2.00
C ALA A 34 15.15 -10.66 -3.26
N GLY A 35 14.42 -11.25 -4.22
CA GLY A 35 14.96 -11.76 -5.48
C GLY A 35 15.46 -10.65 -6.41
N ILE A 36 14.79 -9.50 -6.43
CA ILE A 36 15.20 -8.29 -7.17
C ILE A 36 16.52 -7.74 -6.62
N ILE A 37 16.62 -7.63 -5.28
CA ILE A 37 17.80 -7.10 -4.60
C ILE A 37 19.00 -8.05 -4.77
N ALA A 38 18.78 -9.36 -4.65
CA ALA A 38 19.86 -10.36 -4.70
C ALA A 38 20.42 -10.63 -6.11
N LYS A 39 19.61 -10.48 -7.17
CA LYS A 39 20.01 -10.83 -8.56
C LYS A 39 20.36 -9.61 -9.42
N GLY A 40 20.32 -8.41 -8.84
CA GLY A 40 20.78 -7.18 -9.47
C GLY A 40 19.77 -6.56 -10.43
N LEU A 41 19.70 -5.23 -10.42
CA LEU A 41 18.86 -4.37 -11.26
C LEU A 41 19.12 -4.50 -12.78
N GLY A 42 19.93 -5.45 -13.24
CA GLY A 42 20.29 -5.62 -14.66
C GLY A 42 19.08 -5.90 -15.57
N PHE A 43 18.05 -6.56 -15.04
CA PHE A 43 16.76 -6.75 -15.73
C PHE A 43 15.90 -5.47 -15.76
N PHE A 44 16.08 -4.57 -14.79
CA PHE A 44 15.28 -3.35 -14.58
C PHE A 44 15.96 -2.07 -15.09
N ALA A 45 17.16 -2.16 -15.64
CA ALA A 45 17.85 -1.05 -16.32
C ALA A 45 17.22 -0.72 -17.69
N THR A 46 15.89 -0.65 -17.73
CA THR A 46 15.09 -0.40 -18.91
C THR A 46 14.37 0.93 -18.76
N GLU A 47 14.44 1.76 -19.79
CA GLU A 47 13.65 2.99 -19.89
C GLU A 47 12.16 2.70 -19.65
N GLY A 48 11.50 3.58 -18.87
CA GLY A 48 10.05 3.52 -18.64
C GLY A 48 9.59 2.65 -17.46
N LEU A 49 10.47 2.30 -16.52
CA LEU A 49 10.12 1.63 -15.24
C LEU A 49 10.52 2.49 -14.03
N GLU A 50 10.25 3.80 -14.07
CA GLU A 50 10.70 4.72 -13.02
C GLU A 50 10.14 4.35 -11.65
N TRP A 51 8.82 4.19 -11.55
CA TRP A 51 8.13 3.99 -10.28
C TRP A 51 8.36 2.59 -9.73
N VAL A 52 8.31 1.59 -10.61
CA VAL A 52 8.68 0.20 -10.29
C VAL A 52 10.12 0.16 -9.74
N THR A 53 11.08 0.79 -10.41
CA THR A 53 12.49 0.79 -9.96
C THR A 53 12.64 1.50 -8.62
N ARG A 54 11.99 2.66 -8.44
CA ARG A 54 12.04 3.42 -7.20
C ARG A 54 11.45 2.64 -6.02
N ALA A 55 10.30 2.00 -6.20
CA ALA A 55 9.64 1.23 -5.16
C ALA A 55 10.43 -0.03 -4.78
N LEU A 56 10.99 -0.73 -5.77
CA LEU A 56 11.79 -1.94 -5.56
C LEU A 56 13.20 -1.66 -5.03
N GLY A 57 13.70 -0.42 -5.18
CA GLY A 57 14.95 0.04 -4.59
C GLY A 57 14.89 0.36 -3.09
N ARG A 58 13.69 0.27 -2.48
CA ARG A 58 13.50 0.43 -1.02
C ARG A 58 13.91 -0.84 -0.28
N GLU A 59 13.85 -0.80 1.05
CA GLU A 59 14.05 -1.98 1.88
C GLU A 59 13.06 -3.12 1.52
N PRO A 60 13.46 -4.39 1.70
CA PRO A 60 12.69 -5.55 1.24
C PRO A 60 11.23 -5.55 1.67
N GLU A 61 10.95 -5.16 2.92
CA GLU A 61 9.60 -5.13 3.49
C GLU A 61 8.72 -4.08 2.81
N ALA A 62 9.24 -2.88 2.56
CA ALA A 62 8.52 -1.82 1.86
C ALA A 62 8.29 -2.16 0.39
N ALA A 63 9.30 -2.72 -0.29
CA ALA A 63 9.18 -3.19 -1.66
C ALA A 63 8.14 -4.32 -1.78
N ALA A 64 8.12 -5.26 -0.83
CA ALA A 64 7.15 -6.35 -0.79
C ALA A 64 5.72 -5.83 -0.54
N GLY A 65 5.55 -4.92 0.42
CA GLY A 65 4.27 -4.27 0.69
C GLY A 65 3.73 -3.50 -0.51
N TRP A 66 4.60 -2.72 -1.18
CA TRP A 66 4.25 -2.01 -2.41
C TRP A 66 3.80 -3.00 -3.48
N LEU A 67 4.60 -4.03 -3.75
CA LEU A 67 4.33 -4.99 -4.82
C LEU A 67 3.01 -5.74 -4.59
N ARG A 68 2.70 -6.12 -3.35
CA ARG A 68 1.43 -6.76 -2.96
C ARG A 68 0.22 -5.92 -3.36
N THR A 69 0.30 -4.60 -3.20
CA THR A 69 -0.79 -3.69 -3.61
C THR A 69 -0.76 -3.36 -5.09
N ALA A 70 0.43 -3.27 -5.70
CA ALA A 70 0.62 -2.92 -7.10
C ALA A 70 0.09 -4.01 -8.03
N ILE A 71 0.43 -5.28 -7.79
CA ILE A 71 0.02 -6.40 -8.68
C ILE A 71 -1.49 -6.63 -8.69
N LYS A 72 -2.23 -6.19 -7.67
CA LYS A 72 -3.71 -6.24 -7.66
C LYS A 72 -4.34 -5.32 -8.71
N ARG A 73 -3.55 -4.40 -9.29
CA ARG A 73 -3.97 -3.53 -10.40
C ARG A 73 -3.88 -4.21 -11.76
N LEU A 74 -3.21 -5.37 -11.83
CA LEU A 74 -3.17 -6.20 -13.03
C LEU A 74 -4.46 -7.02 -13.15
N SER A 75 -4.79 -7.46 -14.37
CA SER A 75 -5.85 -8.44 -14.58
C SER A 75 -5.52 -9.78 -13.93
N GLY A 76 -6.52 -10.65 -13.74
CA GLY A 76 -6.29 -11.98 -13.19
C GLY A 76 -5.28 -12.81 -14.00
N GLU A 77 -5.33 -12.71 -15.33
CA GLU A 77 -4.39 -13.39 -16.24
C GLU A 77 -2.98 -12.79 -16.16
N GLU A 78 -2.87 -11.46 -16.17
CA GLU A 78 -1.59 -10.74 -16.05
C GLU A 78 -0.91 -11.05 -14.72
N ARG A 79 -1.69 -11.05 -13.63
CA ARG A 79 -1.22 -11.41 -12.29
C ARG A 79 -0.74 -12.85 -12.25
N ALA A 80 -1.53 -13.81 -12.72
CA ALA A 80 -1.12 -15.22 -12.73
C ALA A 80 0.16 -15.46 -13.55
N ALA A 81 0.27 -14.82 -14.72
CA ALA A 81 1.48 -14.88 -15.54
C ALA A 81 2.69 -14.26 -14.82
N PHE A 82 2.50 -13.12 -14.15
CA PHE A 82 3.54 -12.48 -13.36
C PHE A 82 4.03 -13.41 -12.24
N GLU A 83 3.11 -13.97 -11.45
CA GLU A 83 3.40 -14.85 -10.33
C GLU A 83 4.14 -16.13 -10.80
N GLN A 84 3.70 -16.72 -11.91
CA GLN A 84 4.34 -17.90 -12.51
C GLN A 84 5.77 -17.61 -12.98
N LEU A 85 5.94 -16.58 -13.81
CA LEU A 85 7.25 -16.22 -14.37
C LEU A 85 8.21 -15.80 -13.26
N TRP A 86 7.71 -15.07 -12.28
CA TRP A 86 8.53 -14.64 -11.16
C TRP A 86 8.95 -15.80 -10.26
N SER A 87 8.04 -16.73 -9.96
CA SER A 87 8.36 -17.95 -9.20
C SER A 87 9.50 -18.71 -9.85
N LYS A 88 9.47 -18.84 -11.19
CA LYS A 88 10.55 -19.45 -11.97
C LYS A 88 11.87 -18.69 -11.82
N VAL A 89 11.86 -17.35 -11.95
CA VAL A 89 13.06 -16.52 -11.72
C VAL A 89 13.60 -16.69 -10.29
N ALA A 90 12.73 -16.75 -9.29
CA ALA A 90 13.11 -16.90 -7.90
C ALA A 90 13.84 -18.24 -7.67
N LEU A 91 13.22 -19.34 -8.09
CA LEU A 91 13.69 -20.71 -7.88
C LEU A 91 14.90 -21.08 -8.74
N GLU A 92 14.88 -20.73 -10.03
CA GLU A 92 15.83 -21.23 -11.03
C GLU A 92 16.80 -20.15 -11.53
N GLY A 93 16.53 -18.88 -11.21
CA GLY A 93 17.29 -17.74 -11.74
C GLY A 93 16.77 -17.21 -13.06
N GLU A 94 17.11 -15.97 -13.39
CA GLU A 94 16.66 -15.30 -14.63
C GLU A 94 17.13 -16.04 -15.89
N GLN A 95 18.26 -16.75 -15.82
CA GLN A 95 18.79 -17.55 -16.92
C GLN A 95 17.83 -18.68 -17.34
N ALA A 96 16.98 -19.17 -16.43
CA ALA A 96 15.99 -20.20 -16.69
C ALA A 96 14.82 -19.71 -17.56
N LEU A 97 14.60 -18.40 -17.64
CA LEU A 97 13.60 -17.85 -18.55
C LEU A 97 14.06 -18.04 -20.00
N SER A 98 13.15 -18.46 -20.86
CA SER A 98 13.28 -18.34 -22.32
C SER A 98 13.26 -16.87 -22.74
N ARG A 99 13.60 -16.60 -24.01
CA ARG A 99 13.52 -15.23 -24.56
C ARG A 99 12.10 -14.67 -24.54
N SER A 100 11.10 -15.52 -24.82
CA SER A 100 9.68 -15.13 -24.78
C SER A 100 9.20 -14.85 -23.36
N GLU A 101 9.60 -15.67 -22.39
CA GLU A 101 9.27 -15.46 -20.98
C GLU A 101 9.89 -14.17 -20.43
N ARG A 102 11.16 -13.88 -20.75
CA ARG A 102 11.77 -12.58 -20.38
C ARG A 102 11.01 -11.40 -20.98
N LYS A 103 10.63 -11.50 -22.25
CA LYS A 103 9.84 -10.45 -22.93
C LYS A 103 8.48 -10.27 -22.28
N MET A 104 7.80 -11.36 -21.91
CA MET A 104 6.52 -11.33 -21.22
C MET A 104 6.64 -10.69 -19.83
N LEU A 105 7.61 -11.12 -19.03
CA LEU A 105 7.85 -10.56 -17.70
C LEU A 105 8.13 -9.06 -17.77
N ARG A 106 8.96 -8.62 -18.74
CA ARG A 106 9.20 -7.20 -18.99
C ARG A 106 7.92 -6.46 -19.38
N GLY A 107 7.09 -7.04 -20.25
CA GLY A 107 5.80 -6.48 -20.62
C GLY A 107 4.87 -6.28 -19.42
N LEU A 108 4.87 -7.23 -18.47
CA LEU A 108 4.08 -7.14 -17.24
C LEU A 108 4.57 -6.03 -16.32
N PHE A 109 5.88 -5.78 -16.22
CA PHE A 109 6.38 -4.63 -15.46
C PHE A 109 6.01 -3.29 -16.10
N ILE A 110 6.04 -3.18 -17.43
CA ILE A 110 5.57 -1.98 -18.14
C ILE A 110 4.07 -1.76 -17.89
N ARG A 111 3.28 -2.84 -17.94
CA ARG A 111 1.85 -2.79 -17.63
C ARG A 111 1.61 -2.36 -16.18
N LEU A 112 2.41 -2.85 -15.24
CA LEU A 112 2.35 -2.50 -13.82
C LEU A 112 2.70 -1.02 -13.60
N GLU A 113 3.76 -0.52 -14.23
CA GLU A 113 4.16 0.89 -14.21
C GLU A 113 3.00 1.80 -14.65
N GLN A 114 2.28 1.43 -15.71
CA GLN A 114 1.10 2.17 -16.17
C GLN A 114 -0.05 2.06 -15.14
N ALA A 115 -0.33 0.85 -14.66
CA ALA A 115 -1.45 0.59 -13.76
C ALA A 115 -1.33 1.33 -12.42
N VAL A 116 -0.12 1.51 -11.86
CA VAL A 116 0.07 2.22 -10.59
C VAL A 116 -0.25 3.71 -10.68
N GLN A 117 -0.21 4.29 -11.90
CA GLN A 117 -0.53 5.68 -12.19
C GLN A 117 -2.01 5.91 -12.53
N GLU A 118 -2.82 4.85 -12.58
CA GLU A 118 -4.26 4.94 -12.87
C GLU A 118 -5.10 5.00 -11.57
N PRO A 119 -6.21 5.77 -11.56
CA PRO A 119 -7.15 5.75 -10.46
C PRO A 119 -7.74 4.36 -10.21
N LEU A 120 -7.85 3.98 -8.93
CA LEU A 120 -8.43 2.69 -8.55
C LEU A 120 -9.95 2.67 -8.79
N ASN A 121 -10.45 1.59 -9.40
CA ASN A 121 -11.88 1.33 -9.53
C ASN A 121 -12.51 0.93 -8.17
N VAL A 122 -13.84 0.82 -8.13
CA VAL A 122 -14.57 0.56 -6.87
C VAL A 122 -14.26 -0.83 -6.30
N ASP A 123 -14.18 -1.85 -7.15
CA ASP A 123 -13.94 -3.23 -6.71
C ASP A 123 -12.55 -3.39 -6.10
N LEU A 124 -11.53 -2.81 -6.75
CA LEU A 124 -10.16 -2.82 -6.27
C LEU A 124 -10.01 -2.01 -4.97
N LYS A 125 -10.69 -0.87 -4.83
CA LYS A 125 -10.74 -0.13 -3.55
C LYS A 125 -11.33 -0.99 -2.43
N ASN A 126 -12.36 -1.77 -2.71
CA ASN A 126 -13.00 -2.64 -1.73
C ASN A 126 -12.11 -3.83 -1.35
N GLU A 127 -11.41 -4.43 -2.32
CA GLU A 127 -10.40 -5.46 -2.06
C GLU A 127 -9.27 -4.92 -1.18
N LEU A 128 -8.69 -3.78 -1.55
CA LEU A 128 -7.59 -3.16 -0.79
C LEU A 128 -7.99 -2.77 0.63
N ARG A 129 -9.25 -2.39 0.88
CA ARG A 129 -9.77 -2.15 2.24
C ARG A 129 -9.87 -3.42 3.08
N ARG A 130 -10.25 -4.55 2.46
CA ARG A 130 -10.24 -5.85 3.15
C ARG A 130 -8.82 -6.26 3.51
N ASP A 131 -7.87 -6.12 2.58
CA ASP A 131 -6.47 -6.42 2.83
C ASP A 131 -5.87 -5.50 3.90
N ALA A 132 -6.16 -4.19 3.84
CA ALA A 132 -5.70 -3.22 4.83
C ALA A 132 -6.18 -3.59 6.23
N ARG A 133 -7.42 -4.08 6.33
CA ARG A 133 -8.00 -4.52 7.60
C ARG A 133 -7.32 -5.78 8.14
N ALA A 134 -7.10 -6.79 7.29
CA ALA A 134 -6.39 -8.00 7.68
C ALA A 134 -4.96 -7.68 8.14
N TYR A 135 -4.22 -6.91 7.33
CA TYR A 135 -2.88 -6.46 7.64
C TYR A 135 -2.81 -5.62 8.92
N TYR A 136 -3.80 -4.75 9.15
CA TYR A 136 -3.85 -3.95 10.37
C TYR A 136 -4.06 -4.81 11.62
N ALA A 137 -4.86 -5.87 11.55
CA ALA A 137 -5.03 -6.82 12.65
C ALA A 137 -3.75 -7.61 12.96
N GLU A 138 -2.94 -7.91 11.93
CA GLU A 138 -1.60 -8.50 12.11
C GLU A 138 -0.61 -7.50 12.73
N LEU A 139 -0.65 -6.24 12.30
CA LEU A 139 0.23 -5.18 12.79
C LEU A 139 -0.08 -4.78 14.23
N TYR A 140 -1.36 -4.81 14.61
CA TYR A 140 -1.83 -4.49 15.96
C TYR A 140 -2.68 -5.63 16.53
N PRO A 141 -2.05 -6.76 16.96
CA PRO A 141 -2.76 -7.93 17.44
C PRO A 141 -3.71 -7.64 18.62
N GLN A 142 -3.39 -6.63 19.43
CA GLN A 142 -4.25 -6.19 20.54
C GLN A 142 -5.63 -5.67 20.08
N PHE A 143 -5.78 -5.32 18.80
CA PHE A 143 -7.05 -4.88 18.22
C PHE A 143 -7.72 -5.97 17.37
N ALA A 144 -7.08 -7.11 17.14
CA ALA A 144 -7.58 -8.11 16.19
C ALA A 144 -9.00 -8.61 16.53
N GLU A 145 -9.23 -8.98 17.79
CA GLU A 145 -10.53 -9.46 18.29
C GLU A 145 -11.62 -8.39 18.17
N ILE A 146 -11.37 -7.20 18.73
CA ILE A 146 -12.37 -6.11 18.70
C ILE A 146 -12.63 -5.59 17.29
N LEU A 147 -11.64 -5.63 16.40
CA LEU A 147 -11.86 -5.35 14.99
C LEU A 147 -12.85 -6.37 14.46
N ASP A 148 -12.60 -7.68 14.57
CA ASP A 148 -13.49 -8.72 14.06
C ASP A 148 -14.95 -8.52 14.53
N GLU A 149 -15.15 -8.27 15.83
CA GLU A 149 -16.47 -8.07 16.42
C GLU A 149 -17.16 -6.74 16.03
N GLN A 150 -16.40 -5.65 15.97
CA GLN A 150 -16.95 -4.28 15.87
C GLN A 150 -16.54 -3.56 14.59
N GLY A 151 -16.22 -4.30 13.52
CA GLY A 151 -15.56 -3.74 12.34
C GLY A 151 -16.23 -2.55 11.66
N ARG A 152 -17.55 -2.40 11.77
CA ARG A 152 -18.26 -1.21 11.27
C ARG A 152 -18.05 0.03 12.15
N ARG A 153 -17.98 -0.15 13.48
CA ARG A 153 -17.79 0.93 14.46
C ARG A 153 -16.34 1.39 14.54
N LEU A 154 -15.41 0.51 14.16
CA LEU A 154 -13.97 0.75 14.15
C LEU A 154 -13.40 0.57 12.73
N PRO A 155 -13.72 1.48 11.80
CA PRO A 155 -13.14 1.46 10.46
C PRO A 155 -11.61 1.60 10.51
N ILE A 156 -10.95 0.93 9.56
CA ILE A 156 -9.55 1.23 9.22
C ILE A 156 -9.58 2.34 8.17
N HIS A 157 -9.09 3.51 8.55
CA HIS A 157 -9.01 4.70 7.73
C HIS A 157 -7.66 4.78 6.99
N HIS A 158 -7.70 5.03 5.69
CA HIS A 158 -6.53 5.43 4.91
C HIS A 158 -6.28 6.93 5.06
N ARG A 159 -5.22 7.33 5.77
CA ARG A 159 -4.86 8.73 6.03
C ARG A 159 -4.71 9.54 4.74
N ARG A 160 -4.11 8.93 3.71
CA ARG A 160 -4.26 9.34 2.31
C ARG A 160 -5.28 8.44 1.63
N PRO A 161 -6.47 8.96 1.24
CA PRO A 161 -7.52 8.14 0.65
C PRO A 161 -7.09 7.40 -0.61
N LEU A 162 -7.56 6.16 -0.77
CA LEU A 162 -7.35 5.33 -1.97
C LEU A 162 -7.77 6.00 -3.29
N LEU A 163 -8.63 7.03 -3.24
CA LEU A 163 -8.97 7.85 -4.41
C LEU A 163 -7.71 8.47 -5.06
N TYR A 164 -6.74 8.87 -4.25
CA TYR A 164 -5.53 9.57 -4.67
C TYR A 164 -4.32 8.65 -4.79
N ALA A 165 -4.50 7.33 -4.65
CA ALA A 165 -3.42 6.33 -4.73
C ALA A 165 -2.55 6.46 -5.99
N HIS A 166 -3.15 6.88 -7.11
CA HIS A 166 -2.47 7.07 -8.40
C HIS A 166 -1.45 8.22 -8.42
N LEU A 167 -1.54 9.14 -7.46
CA LEU A 167 -0.58 10.23 -7.28
C LEU A 167 0.68 9.80 -6.51
N PHE A 168 0.70 8.57 -5.99
CA PHE A 168 1.77 8.00 -5.16
C PHE A 168 2.19 6.61 -5.68
N PRO A 169 2.63 6.52 -6.95
CA PRO A 169 2.83 5.24 -7.64
C PRO A 169 3.94 4.35 -7.04
N ASP A 170 4.85 4.91 -6.25
CA ASP A 170 5.94 4.21 -5.57
C ASP A 170 5.68 3.92 -4.09
N GLU A 171 4.49 4.25 -3.57
CA GLU A 171 4.13 4.05 -2.17
C GLU A 171 3.25 2.81 -1.98
N ASN A 172 3.47 2.05 -0.90
CA ASN A 172 2.51 1.04 -0.47
C ASN A 172 1.26 1.73 0.09
N ILE A 173 0.16 1.66 -0.65
CA ILE A 173 -1.09 2.34 -0.29
C ILE A 173 -1.75 1.78 0.98
N ASN A 174 -1.38 0.56 1.38
CA ASN A 174 -1.82 -0.11 2.61
C ASN A 174 -0.70 -0.20 3.66
N ALA A 175 0.35 0.62 3.55
CA ALA A 175 1.41 0.65 4.55
C ALA A 175 0.85 1.08 5.92
N GLY A 176 1.41 0.54 7.01
CA GLY A 176 0.92 0.78 8.36
C GLY A 176 0.86 2.27 8.70
N GLU A 177 1.82 3.06 8.24
CA GLU A 177 1.87 4.51 8.42
C GLU A 177 0.74 5.27 7.70
N ASN A 178 0.11 4.67 6.69
CA ASN A 178 -1.05 5.22 5.99
C ASN A 178 -2.39 4.74 6.58
N LEU A 179 -2.36 3.83 7.56
CA LEU A 179 -3.57 3.25 8.16
C LEU A 179 -3.77 3.74 9.59
N ALA A 180 -5.01 4.01 9.96
CA ALA A 180 -5.40 4.30 11.33
C ALA A 180 -6.75 3.64 11.65
N MET A 181 -6.83 2.87 12.74
CA MET A 181 -8.13 2.51 13.32
C MET A 181 -8.67 3.71 14.09
N LEU A 182 -9.95 4.00 13.93
CA LEU A 182 -10.62 5.08 14.65
C LEU A 182 -12.12 4.78 14.76
N GLN A 183 -12.82 5.48 15.65
CA GLN A 183 -14.26 5.34 15.82
C GLN A 183 -15.03 5.92 14.62
N GLU A 184 -16.17 5.32 14.28
CA GLU A 184 -17.01 5.69 13.13
C GLU A 184 -17.35 7.19 13.09
N TYR A 185 -17.72 7.80 14.21
CA TYR A 185 -18.04 9.23 14.23
C TYR A 185 -16.82 10.10 13.87
N VAL A 186 -15.59 9.72 14.25
CA VAL A 186 -14.36 10.42 13.85
C VAL A 186 -14.11 10.23 12.36
N HIS A 187 -14.41 9.04 11.82
CA HIS A 187 -14.28 8.74 10.40
C HIS A 187 -15.16 9.65 9.55
N GLU A 188 -16.39 9.92 10.01
CA GLU A 188 -17.33 10.81 9.34
C GLU A 188 -16.81 12.25 9.27
N GLU A 189 -16.25 12.76 10.37
CA GLU A 189 -15.66 14.11 10.41
C GLU A 189 -14.46 14.24 9.44
N ILE A 190 -13.61 13.22 9.38
CA ILE A 190 -12.48 13.20 8.42
C ILE A 190 -12.99 13.10 6.97
N ASN A 191 -13.99 12.25 6.71
CA ASN A 191 -14.60 12.12 5.38
C ASN A 191 -15.26 13.41 4.92
N PHE A 192 -15.85 14.18 5.84
CA PHE A 192 -16.36 15.50 5.53
C PHE A 192 -15.25 16.40 4.96
N LEU A 193 -14.09 16.48 5.62
CA LEU A 193 -12.96 17.31 5.19
C LEU A 193 -12.42 16.88 3.82
N TRP A 194 -12.21 15.58 3.61
CA TRP A 194 -11.80 15.05 2.31
C TRP A 194 -12.85 15.32 1.22
N GLY A 195 -14.13 15.24 1.57
CA GLY A 195 -15.25 15.55 0.69
C GLY A 195 -15.27 17.02 0.25
N ARG A 196 -14.96 17.95 1.17
CA ARG A 196 -14.80 19.39 0.86
C ARG A 196 -13.62 19.62 -0.06
N PHE A 197 -12.46 19.07 0.27
CA PHE A 197 -11.25 19.19 -0.54
C PHE A 197 -11.48 18.68 -1.96
N ARG A 198 -12.07 17.49 -2.11
CA ARG A 198 -12.38 16.90 -3.42
C ARG A 198 -13.28 17.80 -4.29
N ARG A 199 -14.27 18.47 -3.69
CA ARG A 199 -15.15 19.39 -4.43
C ARG A 199 -14.42 20.65 -4.87
N ALA A 200 -13.59 21.22 -4.00
CA ALA A 200 -12.82 22.42 -4.30
C ALA A 200 -11.65 22.16 -5.27
N ARG A 201 -11.11 20.94 -5.25
CA ARG A 201 -9.93 20.51 -6.01
C ARG A 201 -10.23 19.20 -6.74
N PRO A 202 -10.90 19.25 -7.90
CA PRO A 202 -11.24 18.04 -8.66
C PRO A 202 -10.01 17.30 -9.21
N ASN A 203 -8.92 18.02 -9.47
CA ASN A 203 -7.66 17.48 -10.00
C ASN A 203 -6.47 17.89 -9.11
N PRO A 204 -6.37 17.35 -7.87
CA PRO A 204 -5.32 17.75 -6.96
C PRO A 204 -3.96 17.15 -7.38
N THR A 205 -2.90 17.87 -7.06
CA THR A 205 -1.51 17.37 -7.16
C THR A 205 -1.16 16.48 -5.95
N ALA A 206 -0.11 15.65 -6.09
CA ALA A 206 0.38 14.81 -4.98
C ALA A 206 0.72 15.64 -3.73
N ASP A 207 1.36 16.79 -3.91
CA ASP A 207 1.73 17.69 -2.82
C ASP A 207 0.53 18.34 -2.12
N GLU A 208 -0.54 18.65 -2.86
CA GLU A 208 -1.78 19.12 -2.24
C GLU A 208 -2.40 18.01 -1.39
N VAL A 209 -2.46 16.77 -1.88
CA VAL A 209 -3.00 15.64 -1.12
C VAL A 209 -2.15 15.34 0.13
N ARG A 210 -0.81 15.39 0.04
CA ARG A 210 0.07 15.25 1.22
C ARG A 210 -0.22 16.31 2.27
N ARG A 211 -0.29 17.58 1.87
CA ARG A 211 -0.56 18.69 2.79
C ARG A 211 -1.94 18.60 3.44
N VAL A 212 -2.96 18.17 2.70
CA VAL A 212 -4.30 17.94 3.28
C VAL A 212 -4.26 16.84 4.33
N ALA A 213 -3.61 15.70 4.02
CA ALA A 213 -3.45 14.61 4.97
C ALA A 213 -2.72 15.08 6.24
N GLU A 214 -1.62 15.82 6.11
CA GLU A 214 -0.88 16.38 7.26
C GLU A 214 -1.72 17.31 8.14
N ILE A 215 -2.57 18.15 7.55
CA ILE A 215 -3.47 19.04 8.29
C ILE A 215 -4.52 18.22 9.05
N ILE A 216 -5.14 17.24 8.39
CA ILE A 216 -6.13 16.36 9.02
C ILE A 216 -5.48 15.56 10.16
N ASP A 217 -4.35 14.90 9.87
CA ASP A 217 -3.62 14.06 10.81
C ASP A 217 -3.27 14.84 12.08
N ARG A 218 -2.71 16.04 11.97
CA ARG A 218 -2.38 16.87 13.14
C ARG A 218 -3.60 17.20 14.01
N GLN A 219 -4.79 17.26 13.44
CA GLN A 219 -6.00 17.50 14.23
C GLN A 219 -6.54 16.22 14.86
N PHE A 220 -6.46 15.08 14.16
CA PHE A 220 -7.14 13.82 14.51
C PHE A 220 -6.24 12.71 15.08
N ASP A 221 -4.91 12.86 15.03
CA ASP A 221 -3.93 11.92 15.57
C ASP A 221 -4.25 11.42 16.99
N PRO A 222 -4.75 12.25 17.93
CA PRO A 222 -5.11 11.76 19.25
C PRO A 222 -6.10 10.59 19.24
N TRP A 223 -7.02 10.53 18.27
CA TRP A 223 -8.04 9.49 18.13
C TRP A 223 -7.56 8.26 17.35
N TYR A 224 -6.41 8.31 16.70
CA TYR A 224 -5.90 7.18 15.93
C TYR A 224 -5.46 6.04 16.85
N HIS A 225 -5.66 4.82 16.37
CA HIS A 225 -5.30 3.57 17.03
C HIS A 225 -5.95 3.43 18.42
N ARG A 226 -7.21 3.88 18.55
CA ARG A 226 -7.98 3.80 19.80
C ARG A 226 -9.40 3.33 19.58
N VAL A 227 -9.88 2.55 20.54
CA VAL A 227 -11.26 2.09 20.66
C VAL A 227 -12.15 3.11 21.37
N ASP A 228 -11.59 3.82 22.36
CA ASP A 228 -12.28 4.81 23.17
C ASP A 228 -11.81 6.25 22.88
N ASN A 229 -12.51 7.22 23.47
CA ASN A 229 -12.07 8.61 23.42
C ASN A 229 -10.74 8.79 24.17
N PRO A 230 -9.80 9.55 23.61
CA PRO A 230 -8.54 9.86 24.29
C PRO A 230 -8.77 10.51 25.66
N PRO A 231 -8.07 10.05 26.71
CA PRO A 231 -8.20 10.62 28.04
C PRO A 231 -7.66 12.06 28.05
N GLY A 232 -8.35 12.96 28.76
CA GLY A 232 -7.93 14.36 28.89
C GLY A 232 -8.06 15.21 27.62
N LEU A 233 -8.93 14.81 26.68
CA LEU A 233 -9.18 15.56 25.44
C LEU A 233 -9.61 17.00 25.73
N LEU A 234 -8.82 17.94 25.20
CA LEU A 234 -9.08 19.38 25.30
C LEU A 234 -10.03 19.89 24.20
N LYS A 235 -10.31 19.07 23.18
CA LYS A 235 -11.16 19.42 22.04
C LYS A 235 -12.03 18.23 21.62
N THR A 236 -13.25 18.45 21.14
CA THR A 236 -14.08 17.40 20.54
C THR A 236 -13.63 17.08 19.11
N ALA A 237 -14.09 15.97 18.53
CA ALA A 237 -13.82 15.66 17.12
C ALA A 237 -14.41 16.72 16.17
N GLU A 238 -15.57 17.29 16.53
CA GLU A 238 -16.16 18.40 15.80
C GLU A 238 -15.28 19.67 15.86
N GLN A 239 -14.73 19.99 17.04
CA GLN A 239 -13.79 21.11 17.16
C GLN A 239 -12.48 20.84 16.38
N ALA A 240 -12.03 19.59 16.31
CA ALA A 240 -10.90 19.18 15.48
C ALA A 240 -11.20 19.33 13.99
N LYS A 241 -12.41 18.94 13.53
CA LYS A 241 -12.89 19.22 12.16
C LYS A 241 -12.84 20.71 11.87
N GLU A 242 -13.44 21.54 12.72
CA GLU A 242 -13.50 22.98 12.48
C GLU A 242 -12.11 23.62 12.44
N ALA A 243 -11.19 23.16 13.28
CA ALA A 243 -9.79 23.59 13.22
C ALA A 243 -9.11 23.17 11.92
N ALA A 244 -9.28 21.91 11.49
CA ALA A 244 -8.75 21.43 10.21
C ALA A 244 -9.34 22.20 9.03
N LEU A 245 -10.66 22.43 9.03
CA LEU A 245 -11.35 23.14 7.95
C LEU A 245 -10.82 24.56 7.79
N ARG A 246 -10.67 25.32 8.90
CA ARG A 246 -10.09 26.67 8.86
C ARG A 246 -8.68 26.68 8.26
N GLU A 247 -7.86 25.71 8.66
CA GLU A 247 -6.50 25.61 8.14
C GLU A 247 -6.47 25.23 6.66
N LEU A 248 -7.33 24.30 6.25
CA LEU A 248 -7.48 23.93 4.85
C LEU A 248 -7.96 25.12 4.02
N GLN A 249 -8.93 25.91 4.49
CA GLN A 249 -9.43 27.12 3.83
C GLN A 249 -8.32 28.17 3.64
N ASN A 250 -7.49 28.38 4.66
CA ASN A 250 -6.34 29.28 4.58
C ASN A 250 -5.32 28.82 3.53
N ARG A 251 -5.15 27.49 3.39
CA ARG A 251 -4.15 26.90 2.50
C ARG A 251 -4.63 26.70 1.06
N PHE A 252 -5.92 26.41 0.88
CA PHE A 252 -6.54 26.12 -0.41
C PHE A 252 -7.79 27.00 -0.57
N PRO A 253 -7.65 28.21 -1.16
CA PRO A 253 -8.78 29.09 -1.42
C PRO A 253 -9.89 28.37 -2.21
N GLY A 254 -11.16 28.70 -1.90
CA GLY A 254 -12.35 28.08 -2.52
C GLY A 254 -12.86 26.81 -1.82
N LEU A 255 -12.41 26.54 -0.59
CA LEU A 255 -12.93 25.50 0.31
C LEU A 255 -14.16 26.00 1.10
N ASP A 256 -15.13 26.58 0.41
CA ASP A 256 -16.39 27.04 0.99
C ASP A 256 -17.44 25.93 0.99
#